data_AF-A0A969AP76-F1
#
_entry.id   AF-A0A969AP76-F1
#
_cell.length_a   1.000
_cell.length_b   1.000
_cell.length_c   1.000
_cell.angle_alpha   90.00
_cell.angle_beta   90.00
_cell.angle_gamma   90.00
#
_symmetry.space_group_name_H-M   'P 1'
#
loop_
_entity.id
_entity.type
_entity.pdbx_description
1 polymer ?
#
loop_
_entity_poly.entity_id
_entity_poly.type
_entity_poly.pdbx_seq_one_letter_code
_entity_poly.pdbx_strand_id
1 'polypeptide(L)'
;MKVPIIVYDDGDVLIFESVDLAENYLEPFDIHLYKAYDSEGHLLHLTPDGNIVSIELAETEPNHTNNLRQVIFEFLLKVGIQKDWLLQASLEDLILKSLEFKTQ
;
A
#
# COMPACT_ATOMS: atom_id res chain seq x y z
N MET A 1 10.93 -0.88 -7.38
CA MET A 1 9.79 -1.02 -6.48
C MET A 1 10.29 -1.50 -5.14
N LYS A 2 9.96 -0.79 -4.06
CA LYS A 2 10.37 -1.16 -2.70
C LYS A 2 9.19 -1.64 -1.86
N VAL A 3 9.44 -2.65 -1.04
CA VAL A 3 8.46 -3.21 -0.11
C VAL A 3 8.31 -2.35 1.15
N PRO A 4 7.18 -2.42 1.87
CA PRO A 4 5.97 -3.18 1.52
C PRO A 4 5.23 -2.63 0.29
N ILE A 5 4.37 -3.46 -0.29
CA ILE A 5 3.35 -3.04 -1.25
C ILE A 5 2.10 -2.67 -0.47
N ILE A 6 1.59 -1.46 -0.68
CA ILE A 6 0.44 -0.89 0.00
C ILE A 6 -0.69 -0.78 -1.01
N VAL A 7 -1.78 -1.51 -0.79
CA VAL A 7 -2.96 -1.49 -1.66
C VAL A 7 -4.11 -0.83 -0.90
N TYR A 8 -4.63 0.25 -1.45
CA TYR A 8 -5.79 0.97 -0.94
C TYR A 8 -7.06 0.49 -1.64
N ASP A 9 -8.01 0.02 -0.83
CA ASP A 9 -9.33 -0.44 -1.25
C ASP A 9 -10.41 0.37 -0.51
N ASP A 10 -10.82 1.49 -1.11
CA ASP A 10 -11.83 2.45 -0.64
C ASP A 10 -12.03 2.55 0.89
N GLY A 11 -10.94 2.72 1.62
CA GLY A 11 -10.95 2.97 3.05
C GLY A 11 -10.33 1.86 3.89
N ASP A 12 -10.01 0.72 3.31
CA ASP A 12 -9.11 -0.28 3.88
C ASP A 12 -7.74 -0.26 3.19
N VAL A 13 -6.75 -0.85 3.85
CA VAL A 13 -5.38 -0.93 3.35
C VAL A 13 -4.84 -2.34 3.57
N LEU A 14 -4.48 -2.99 2.46
CA LEU A 14 -3.74 -4.25 2.47
C LEU A 14 -2.25 -3.94 2.37
N ILE A 15 -1.45 -4.67 3.16
CA ILE A 15 -0.01 -4.42 3.29
C ILE A 15 0.72 -5.73 3.08
N PHE A 16 1.53 -5.80 2.03
CA PHE A 16 2.25 -7.00 1.65
C PHE A 16 3.75 -6.78 1.81
N GLU A 17 4.43 -7.72 2.47
CA GLU A 17 5.88 -7.65 2.68
C GLU A 17 6.70 -7.99 1.43
N SER A 18 6.06 -8.50 0.38
CA SER A 18 6.68 -8.77 -0.92
C SER A 18 5.70 -8.52 -2.07
N VAL A 19 6.25 -8.33 -3.27
CA VAL A 19 5.48 -8.22 -4.52
C VAL A 19 4.76 -9.54 -4.78
N ASP A 20 5.46 -10.67 -4.70
CA ASP A 20 4.90 -12.01 -4.94
C ASP A 20 3.65 -12.29 -4.09
N LEU A 21 3.65 -11.89 -2.81
CA LEU A 21 2.46 -12.06 -1.95
C LEU A 21 1.29 -11.22 -2.44
N ALA A 22 1.53 -9.96 -2.83
CA ALA A 22 0.48 -9.11 -3.38
C ALA A 22 -0.08 -9.68 -4.69
N GLU A 23 0.80 -10.13 -5.59
CA GLU A 23 0.44 -10.72 -6.88
C GLU A 23 -0.44 -11.96 -6.75
N ASN A 24 -0.17 -12.81 -5.77
CA ASN A 24 -0.92 -14.04 -5.52
C ASN A 24 -2.18 -13.83 -4.66
N TYR A 25 -2.24 -12.77 -3.86
CA TYR A 25 -3.38 -12.49 -2.98
C TYR A 25 -4.48 -11.70 -3.67
N LEU A 26 -4.11 -10.69 -4.47
CA LEU A 26 -5.09 -9.81 -5.11
C LEU A 26 -5.89 -10.57 -6.18
N GLU A 27 -7.21 -10.34 -6.20
CA GLU A 27 -8.06 -10.94 -7.21
C GLU A 27 -8.00 -10.14 -8.52
N PRO A 28 -7.69 -10.77 -9.67
CA PRO A 28 -7.56 -10.08 -10.97
C PRO A 28 -8.80 -9.28 -11.39
N PHE A 29 -9.98 -9.69 -10.93
CA PHE A 29 -11.23 -9.03 -11.27
C PHE A 29 -11.42 -7.70 -10.51
N ASP A 30 -10.81 -7.55 -9.35
CA ASP A 30 -11.03 -6.40 -8.46
C ASP A 30 -9.98 -5.31 -8.58
N ILE A 31 -8.86 -5.57 -9.28
CA ILE A 31 -7.71 -4.64 -9.37
C ILE A 31 -8.05 -3.23 -9.86
N HIS A 32 -9.15 -3.07 -10.60
CA HIS A 32 -9.61 -1.78 -11.11
C HIS A 32 -10.22 -0.90 -10.01
N LEU A 33 -10.54 -1.47 -8.85
CA LEU A 33 -11.02 -0.77 -7.67
C LEU A 33 -9.86 -0.27 -6.79
N TYR A 34 -8.67 -0.82 -6.99
CA TYR A 34 -7.53 -0.60 -6.11
C TYR A 34 -6.61 0.51 -6.59
N LYS A 35 -5.95 1.16 -5.62
CA LYS A 35 -4.74 1.95 -5.86
C LYS A 35 -3.60 1.30 -5.12
N ALA A 36 -2.49 1.03 -5.80
CA ALA A 36 -1.33 0.39 -5.19
C ALA A 36 -0.12 1.32 -5.22
N TYR A 37 0.65 1.26 -4.15
CA TYR A 37 1.86 2.04 -3.95
C TYR A 37 2.99 1.15 -3.42
N ASP A 38 4.22 1.52 -3.75
CA ASP A 38 5.39 0.98 -3.06
C ASP A 38 5.76 1.85 -1.85
N SER A 39 6.73 1.41 -1.03
CA SER A 39 7.08 2.11 0.21
C SER A 39 7.77 3.47 0.03
N GLU A 40 8.20 3.81 -1.19
CA GLU A 40 8.75 5.13 -1.49
C GLU A 40 7.66 6.11 -1.95
N GLY A 41 6.47 5.59 -2.28
CA GLY A 41 5.37 6.36 -2.83
C GLY A 41 5.37 6.40 -4.36
N HIS A 42 5.93 5.40 -5.04
CA HIS A 42 5.63 5.17 -6.45
C HIS A 42 4.24 4.60 -6.59
N LEU A 43 3.48 5.11 -7.55
CA LEU A 43 2.25 4.45 -8.01
C LEU A 43 2.59 3.15 -8.74
N LEU A 44 1.80 2.12 -8.50
CA LEU A 44 1.94 0.81 -9.11
C LEU A 44 0.80 0.55 -10.10
N HIS A 45 1.15 -0.07 -11.22
CA HIS A 45 0.20 -0.54 -12.21
C HIS A 45 -0.10 -2.01 -11.93
N LEU A 46 -1.38 -2.31 -11.71
CA LEU A 46 -1.89 -3.68 -11.53
C LEU A 46 -2.50 -4.13 -12.85
N THR A 47 -2.11 -5.32 -13.31
CA THR A 47 -2.68 -5.93 -14.52
C THR A 47 -3.07 -7.38 -14.26
N PRO A 48 -4.16 -7.88 -14.86
CA PRO A 48 -4.54 -9.28 -14.68
C PRO A 48 -3.61 -10.16 -15.52
N ASP A 49 -3.02 -11.18 -14.91
CA ASP A 49 -2.20 -12.20 -15.58
C ASP A 49 -2.74 -13.60 -15.24
N GLY A 50 -3.71 -14.05 -16.04
CA GLY A 50 -4.40 -15.31 -15.81
C GLY A 50 -5.18 -15.31 -14.48
N ASN A 51 -4.69 -16.07 -13.50
CA ASN A 51 -5.32 -16.21 -12.18
C ASN A 51 -4.63 -15.36 -11.10
N ILE A 52 -3.58 -14.61 -11.45
CA ILE A 52 -2.84 -13.74 -10.54
C ILE A 52 -2.84 -12.31 -11.07
N VAL A 53 -2.32 -11.39 -10.28
CA VAL A 53 -2.06 -10.01 -10.67
C VAL A 53 -0.58 -9.83 -10.95
N SER A 54 -0.22 -9.10 -12.00
CA SER A 54 1.15 -8.62 -12.24
C SER A 54 1.26 -7.17 -11.79
N ILE A 55 2.32 -6.84 -11.04
CA ILE A 55 2.55 -5.51 -10.46
C ILE A 55 3.82 -4.89 -11.02
N GLU A 56 3.68 -3.70 -11.61
CA GLU A 56 4.79 -2.94 -12.17
C GLU A 56 4.81 -1.49 -11.68
N LEU A 57 5.95 -0.80 -11.80
CA LEU A 57 6.01 0.64 -11.56
C LEU A 57 5.20 1.38 -12.64
N ALA A 58 4.25 2.22 -12.24
CA ALA A 58 3.54 3.09 -13.16
C ALA A 58 4.34 4.36 -13.51
N GLU A 59 5.40 4.64 -12.75
CA GLU A 59 6.21 5.85 -12.84
C GLU A 59 7.67 5.61 -12.42
N THR A 60 8.58 6.49 -12.84
CA THR A 60 10.00 6.39 -12.52
C THR A 60 10.41 7.08 -11.23
N GLU A 61 9.64 8.08 -10.78
CA GLU A 61 9.91 8.88 -9.58
C GLU A 61 8.72 8.74 -8.61
N PRO A 62 8.93 8.82 -7.29
CA PRO A 62 7.88 8.61 -6.29
C PRO A 62 7.00 9.86 -6.13
N ASN A 63 6.11 10.11 -7.10
CA ASN A 63 5.31 11.35 -7.10
C ASN A 63 4.12 11.30 -6.12
N HIS A 64 3.84 10.15 -5.52
CA HIS A 64 2.66 9.91 -4.70
C HIS A 64 2.96 9.73 -3.21
N THR A 65 4.14 10.15 -2.73
CA THR A 65 4.54 10.09 -1.30
C THR A 65 3.49 10.71 -0.36
N ASN A 66 2.87 11.83 -0.74
CA ASN A 66 1.83 12.48 0.07
C ASN A 66 0.52 11.67 0.11
N ASN A 67 0.12 11.09 -1.02
CA ASN A 67 -1.06 10.23 -1.10
C ASN A 67 -0.86 8.96 -0.26
N LEU A 68 0.31 8.32 -0.40
CA LEU A 68 0.68 7.16 0.41
C LEU A 68 0.63 7.48 1.90
N ARG A 69 1.24 8.61 2.30
CA ARG A 69 1.20 9.08 3.69
C ARG A 69 -0.23 9.21 4.21
N GLN A 70 -1.11 9.84 3.43
CA GLN A 70 -2.51 10.03 3.82
C GLN A 70 -3.23 8.70 3.98
N VAL A 71 -3.08 7.77 3.01
CA VAL A 71 -3.69 6.44 3.04
C VAL A 71 -3.29 5.68 4.32
N ILE A 72 -1.98 5.60 4.61
CA ILE A 72 -1.50 4.89 5.81
C ILE A 72 -1.96 5.61 7.09
N PHE A 73 -1.93 6.94 7.12
CA PHE A 73 -2.39 7.72 8.27
C PHE A 73 -3.86 7.43 8.58
N GLU A 74 -4.73 7.46 7.58
CA GLU A 74 -6.17 7.21 7.75
C GLU A 74 -6.45 5.78 8.21
N PHE A 75 -5.75 4.80 7.64
CA PHE A 75 -5.81 3.41 8.06
C PHE A 75 -5.37 3.24 9.53
N LEU A 76 -4.18 3.74 9.89
CA LEU A 76 -3.66 3.60 11.25
C LEU A 76 -4.54 4.30 12.29
N LEU A 77 -5.17 5.43 11.92
CA LEU A 77 -6.15 6.09 12.77
C LEU A 77 -7.39 5.21 12.99
N LYS A 78 -7.89 4.54 11.96
CA LYS A 78 -9.06 3.64 12.04
C LYS A 78 -8.79 2.41 12.91
N VAL A 79 -7.60 1.83 12.84
CA VAL A 79 -7.21 0.69 13.70
C VAL A 79 -6.82 1.10 15.14
N GLY A 80 -6.93 2.40 15.47
CA GLY A 80 -6.83 2.90 16.83
C GLY A 80 -5.45 3.41 17.25
N ILE A 81 -4.53 3.64 16.32
CA ILE A 81 -3.26 4.31 16.64
C ILE A 81 -3.55 5.76 17.05
N GLN A 82 -2.85 6.21 18.11
CA GLN A 82 -3.09 7.54 18.69
C GLN A 82 -2.79 8.65 17.68
N LYS A 83 -3.76 9.55 17.50
CA LYS A 83 -3.69 10.67 16.55
C LYS A 83 -2.47 11.56 16.78
N ASP A 84 -2.10 11.82 18.03
CA ASP A 84 -0.97 12.69 18.37
C ASP A 84 0.36 12.11 17.88
N TRP A 85 0.52 10.79 17.96
CA TRP A 85 1.68 10.10 17.39
C TRP A 85 1.66 10.17 15.86
N LEU A 86 0.52 9.88 15.23
CA LEU A 86 0.37 9.90 13.76
C LEU A 86 0.70 11.26 13.15
N LEU A 87 0.34 12.36 13.83
CA LEU A 87 0.63 13.72 13.37
C LEU A 87 2.13 14.06 13.38
N GLN A 88 2.92 13.40 14.23
CA GLN A 88 4.36 13.62 14.37
C GLN A 88 5.20 12.59 13.60
N ALA A 89 4.62 11.43 13.29
CA ALA A 89 5.30 10.34 12.59
C ALA A 89 5.76 10.75 11.18
N SER A 90 6.97 10.35 10.79
CA SER A 90 7.45 10.44 9.40
C SER A 90 6.71 9.41 8.50
N LEU A 91 6.90 9.47 7.18
CA LEU A 91 6.35 8.41 6.31
C LEU A 91 6.97 7.04 6.65
N GLU A 92 8.27 7.01 6.91
CA GLU A 92 8.98 5.79 7.31
C GLU A 92 8.38 5.20 8.59
N ASP A 93 8.11 6.03 9.61
CA ASP A 93 7.46 5.58 10.85
C ASP A 93 6.06 5.00 10.60
N LEU A 94 5.28 5.63 9.72
CA LEU A 94 3.95 5.15 9.35
C LEU A 94 4.02 3.80 8.64
N ILE A 95 4.96 3.62 7.72
CA ILE A 95 5.19 2.36 7.01
C ILE A 95 5.63 1.26 7.98
N LEU A 96 6.59 1.56 8.86
CA LEU A 96 7.05 0.59 9.86
C LEU A 96 5.91 0.17 10.79
N LYS A 97 5.07 1.12 11.19
CA LYS A 97 3.92 0.83 12.05
C LYS A 97 2.85 0.01 11.33
N SER A 98 2.63 0.27 10.05
CA SER A 98 1.61 -0.41 9.26
C SER A 98 1.95 -1.88 8.99
N LEU A 99 3.23 -2.25 8.97
CA LEU A 99 3.68 -3.65 8.88
C LEU A 99 3.21 -4.55 10.04
N GLU A 100 2.79 -3.99 11.19
CA GLU A 100 2.16 -4.76 12.26
C GLU A 100 0.80 -5.36 11.85
N PHE A 101 0.20 -4.85 10.77
CA PHE A 101 -1.09 -5.24 10.21
C PHE A 101 -0.97 -5.90 8.82
N LYS A 102 0.22 -6.43 8.49
CA LYS A 102 0.47 -7.04 7.19
C LYS A 102 -0.45 -8.23 6.90
N THR A 103 -0.81 -8.37 5.64
CA THR A 103 -1.52 -9.53 5.10
C THR A 103 -0.59 -10.76 5.14
N GLN A 104 -1.13 -11.91 5.55
CA GLN A 104 -0.40 -13.19 5.68
C GLN A 104 -0.73 -14.15 4.54
#